data_AF-A0A1F7GCD2-F1
#
_entry.id   AF-A0A1F7GCD2-F1
#
_cell.length_a   1.000
_cell.length_b   1.000
_cell.length_c   1.000
_cell.angle_alpha   90.00
_cell.angle_beta   90.00
_cell.angle_gamma   90.00
#
_symmetry.space_group_name_H-M   'P 1'
#
loop_
_entity.id
_entity.type
_entity.pdbx_description
1 polymer ?
#
loop_
_entity_poly.entity_id
_entity_poly.type
_entity_poly.pdbx_seq_one_letter_code
_entity_poly.pdbx_strand_id
1 'polypeptide(L)'
;MYILYFVLSTAAALYSYVLIDMNLTLINHPIWGSIRETAVQLGYFNRPLSTIIFLILLSTFFLVQKNTTMMKKIPRPFYLGIAISIPLIISYPFLSRDFFNYMFDARIVTFYNQNPYLLKALDFPNDHWLRFMHWTHRTYPYGPTFLLITLVPSFLSFGKLLLSIIFFKITWVSFYLAAIWIVEKKHKDFALFFATSPLVIFEGLINNHNDLIAICLIMIGMMAIFHKKKIKGYLLFFLSVGIKYFTLPYLFVQDKAKRINLFVFWALLAGFTYIGVTQGIQPWYLLNFVPILLVTKEMEGLFTAASAGVLLSYYPYVALGDWTNTEVIAYKNMIVLATFLFVLLVFFIKKTQLFKSEKV
;
A
#
# COMPACT_ATOMS: atom_id res chain seq x y z
N MET A 1 -17.53 -10.75 11.24
CA MET A 1 -16.24 -10.14 10.84
C MET A 1 -15.86 -10.45 9.40
N TYR A 2 -15.70 -11.71 8.99
CA TYR A 2 -15.35 -12.03 7.59
C TYR A 2 -16.31 -11.41 6.55
N ILE A 3 -17.63 -11.59 6.75
CA ILE A 3 -18.66 -11.00 5.88
C ILE A 3 -18.58 -9.47 5.86
N LEU A 4 -18.40 -8.84 7.03
CA LEU A 4 -18.28 -7.39 7.14
C LEU A 4 -17.11 -6.84 6.33
N TYR A 5 -15.93 -7.46 6.45
CA TYR A 5 -14.76 -7.06 5.66
C TYR A 5 -14.93 -7.34 4.17
N PHE A 6 -15.59 -8.44 3.79
CA PHE A 6 -15.90 -8.74 2.39
C PHE A 6 -16.82 -7.68 1.78
N VAL A 7 -17.89 -7.30 2.48
CA VAL A 7 -18.82 -6.24 2.05
C VAL A 7 -18.10 -4.90 1.96
N LEU A 8 -17.31 -4.54 2.97
CA LEU A 8 -16.58 -3.27 3.01
C LEU A 8 -15.52 -3.19 1.89
N SER A 9 -14.81 -4.29 1.63
CA SER A 9 -13.82 -4.37 0.55
C SER A 9 -14.47 -4.38 -0.83
N THR A 10 -15.66 -4.98 -0.97
CA THR A 10 -16.48 -4.87 -2.19
C THR A 10 -16.90 -3.42 -2.43
N ALA A 11 -17.38 -2.73 -1.39
CA ALA A 11 -17.72 -1.31 -1.49
C ALA A 11 -16.52 -0.45 -1.90
N ALA A 12 -15.33 -0.73 -1.35
CA ALA A 12 -14.09 -0.06 -1.75
C ALA A 12 -13.68 -0.36 -3.20
N ALA A 13 -13.79 -1.63 -3.64
CA ALA A 13 -13.53 -2.01 -5.02
C ALA A 13 -14.47 -1.29 -5.99
N LEU A 14 -15.76 -1.17 -5.68
CA LEU A 14 -16.71 -0.42 -6.49
C LEU A 14 -16.41 1.09 -6.48
N TYR A 15 -16.19 1.67 -5.29
CA TYR A 15 -15.84 3.08 -5.16
C TYR A 15 -14.55 3.44 -5.91
N SER A 16 -13.59 2.52 -6.00
CA SER A 16 -12.34 2.78 -6.70
C SER A 16 -12.52 3.18 -8.18
N TYR A 17 -13.62 2.77 -8.83
CA TYR A 17 -13.93 3.18 -10.20
C TYR A 17 -14.48 4.61 -10.33
N VAL A 18 -14.81 5.27 -9.23
CA VAL A 18 -15.34 6.65 -9.21
C VAL A 18 -14.33 7.64 -9.79
N LEU A 19 -13.04 7.40 -9.59
CA LEU A 19 -11.94 8.19 -10.17
C LEU A 19 -11.20 7.43 -11.27
N ILE A 20 -11.91 6.58 -12.02
CA ILE A 20 -11.35 5.88 -13.19
C ILE A 20 -10.89 6.86 -14.25
N ASP A 21 -9.76 6.55 -14.90
CA ASP A 21 -9.31 7.32 -16.05
C ASP A 21 -10.34 7.33 -17.18
N MET A 22 -10.65 8.52 -17.70
CA MET A 22 -11.65 8.68 -18.75
C MET A 22 -11.23 8.03 -20.08
N ASN A 23 -9.94 7.75 -20.27
CA ASN A 23 -9.45 7.03 -21.42
C ASN A 23 -9.34 5.52 -21.18
N LEU A 24 -9.57 5.00 -19.98
CA LEU A 24 -9.51 3.56 -19.75
C LEU A 24 -10.83 2.87 -20.13
N THR A 25 -10.75 1.91 -21.05
CA THR A 25 -11.86 1.01 -21.44
C THR A 25 -11.47 -0.43 -21.16
N LEU A 26 -12.00 -1.01 -20.07
CA LEU A 26 -11.68 -2.37 -19.64
C LEU A 26 -12.46 -3.44 -20.42
N ILE A 27 -13.76 -3.22 -20.58
CA ILE A 27 -14.70 -4.18 -21.17
C ILE A 27 -15.55 -3.42 -22.18
N ASN A 28 -15.63 -3.92 -23.41
CA ASN A 28 -16.51 -3.35 -24.43
C ASN A 28 -17.92 -3.97 -24.30
N HIS A 29 -18.66 -3.58 -23.26
CA HIS A 29 -20.00 -4.08 -22.98
C HIS A 29 -20.92 -2.96 -22.46
N PRO A 30 -22.19 -2.86 -22.91
CA PRO A 30 -23.09 -1.76 -22.52
C PRO A 30 -23.28 -1.61 -21.01
N ILE A 31 -23.45 -2.73 -20.29
CA ILE A 31 -23.58 -2.72 -18.82
C ILE A 31 -22.34 -2.08 -18.16
N TRP A 32 -21.14 -2.40 -18.64
CA TRP A 32 -19.92 -1.78 -18.13
C TRP A 32 -19.89 -0.28 -18.42
N GLY A 33 -20.35 0.12 -19.61
CA GLY A 33 -20.51 1.52 -19.99
C GLY A 33 -21.37 2.30 -18.98
N SER A 34 -22.57 1.80 -18.67
CA SER A 34 -23.48 2.45 -17.72
C SER A 34 -22.91 2.53 -16.29
N ILE A 35 -22.27 1.45 -15.80
CA ILE A 35 -21.61 1.44 -14.49
C ILE A 35 -20.50 2.48 -14.43
N ARG A 36 -19.66 2.51 -15.46
CA ARG A 36 -18.54 3.45 -15.57
C ARG A 36 -19.01 4.89 -15.65
N GLU A 37 -20.03 5.18 -16.45
CA GLU A 37 -20.61 6.51 -16.56
C GLU A 37 -21.16 6.99 -15.21
N THR A 38 -21.88 6.14 -14.48
CA THR A 38 -22.37 6.45 -13.13
C THR A 38 -21.22 6.77 -12.17
N ALA A 39 -20.14 5.98 -12.22
CA ALA A 39 -18.96 6.20 -11.41
C ALA A 39 -18.26 7.52 -11.75
N VAL A 40 -18.11 7.84 -13.03
CA VAL A 40 -17.53 9.10 -13.51
C VAL A 40 -18.41 10.30 -13.13
N GLN A 41 -19.73 10.19 -13.24
CA GLN A 41 -20.68 11.22 -12.80
C GLN A 41 -20.49 11.52 -11.31
N LEU A 42 -20.39 10.49 -10.48
CA LEU A 42 -20.12 10.66 -9.05
C LEU A 42 -18.77 11.32 -8.81
N GLY A 43 -17.70 10.87 -9.47
CA GLY A 43 -16.33 11.29 -9.14
C GLY A 43 -15.90 12.62 -9.72
N TYR A 44 -16.35 12.96 -10.92
CA TYR A 44 -15.92 14.15 -11.64
C TYR A 44 -16.95 15.27 -11.59
N PHE A 45 -18.24 14.94 -11.49
CA PHE A 45 -19.34 15.91 -11.56
C PHE A 45 -20.09 16.08 -10.23
N ASN A 46 -19.98 15.12 -9.29
CA ASN A 46 -20.51 15.23 -7.93
C ASN A 46 -19.44 14.95 -6.85
N ARG A 47 -18.33 15.69 -6.95
CA ARG A 47 -17.20 15.60 -6.02
C ARG A 47 -17.57 15.73 -4.55
N PRO A 48 -18.50 16.62 -4.12
CA PRO A 48 -18.90 16.69 -2.71
C PRO A 48 -19.45 15.35 -2.18
N LEU A 49 -20.36 14.71 -2.93
CA LEU A 49 -20.91 13.40 -2.54
C LEU A 49 -19.84 12.30 -2.59
N SER A 50 -19.02 12.28 -3.64
CA SER A 50 -17.89 11.34 -3.75
C SER A 50 -16.95 11.44 -2.55
N THR A 51 -16.66 12.66 -2.10
CA THR A 51 -15.79 12.93 -0.95
C THR A 51 -16.42 12.43 0.35
N ILE A 52 -17.71 12.67 0.56
CA ILE A 52 -18.42 12.15 1.73
C ILE A 52 -18.36 10.62 1.76
N ILE A 53 -18.62 9.96 0.62
CA ILE A 53 -18.55 8.49 0.51
C ILE A 53 -17.13 7.99 0.82
N PHE A 54 -16.09 8.64 0.27
CA PHE A 54 -14.69 8.31 0.57
C PHE A 54 -14.37 8.41 2.07
N LEU A 55 -14.76 9.52 2.71
CA LEU A 55 -14.50 9.76 4.12
C LEU A 55 -15.26 8.78 5.02
N ILE A 56 -16.51 8.45 4.69
CA ILE A 56 -17.28 7.42 5.39
C ILE A 56 -16.58 6.06 5.24
N LEU A 57 -16.25 5.66 4.02
CA LEU A 57 -15.58 4.39 3.73
C LEU A 57 -14.28 4.27 4.52
N LEU A 58 -13.41 5.28 4.44
CA LEU A 58 -12.14 5.34 5.15
C LEU A 58 -12.33 5.25 6.67
N SER A 59 -13.25 6.04 7.22
CA SER A 59 -13.57 6.03 8.65
C SER A 59 -14.10 4.68 9.11
N THR A 60 -14.98 4.05 8.32
CA THR A 60 -15.50 2.71 8.61
C THR A 60 -14.38 1.67 8.64
N PHE A 61 -13.42 1.71 7.71
CA PHE A 61 -12.27 0.80 7.75
C PHE A 61 -11.47 0.91 9.06
N PHE A 62 -11.17 2.13 9.52
CA PHE A 62 -10.47 2.33 10.80
C PHE A 62 -11.30 1.90 12.02
N LEU A 63 -12.61 2.18 12.03
CA LEU A 63 -13.51 1.74 13.10
C LEU A 63 -13.60 0.21 13.17
N VAL A 64 -13.76 -0.45 12.02
CA VAL A 64 -13.84 -1.91 11.94
C VAL A 64 -12.50 -2.55 12.30
N GLN A 65 -11.36 -1.97 11.88
CA GLN A 65 -10.03 -2.40 12.32
C GLN A 65 -9.91 -2.35 13.84
N LYS A 66 -10.18 -1.18 14.45
CA LYS A 66 -10.11 -0.99 15.90
C LYS A 66 -10.97 -2.01 16.63
N ASN A 67 -12.22 -2.16 16.21
CA ASN A 67 -13.15 -3.13 16.82
C ASN A 67 -12.61 -4.55 16.72
N THR A 68 -12.06 -4.94 15.56
CA THR A 68 -11.53 -6.29 15.32
C THR A 68 -10.29 -6.56 16.16
N THR A 69 -9.37 -5.60 16.29
CA THR A 69 -8.15 -5.74 17.09
C THR A 69 -8.40 -5.76 18.60
N MET A 70 -9.55 -5.24 19.06
CA MET A 70 -9.95 -5.25 20.48
C MET A 70 -10.78 -6.49 20.86
N MET A 71 -11.10 -7.38 19.90
CA MET A 71 -11.91 -8.57 20.18
C MET A 71 -11.15 -9.55 21.09
N LYS A 72 -11.81 -10.02 22.16
CA LYS A 72 -11.28 -11.10 23.00
C LYS A 72 -11.04 -12.39 22.21
N LYS A 73 -11.93 -12.71 21.27
CA LYS A 73 -11.83 -13.88 20.39
C LYS A 73 -11.28 -13.45 19.03
N ILE A 74 -9.97 -13.66 18.84
CA ILE A 74 -9.27 -13.25 17.63
C ILE A 74 -9.67 -14.16 16.46
N PRO A 75 -10.30 -13.63 15.38
CA PRO A 75 -10.57 -14.39 14.16
C PRO A 75 -9.26 -14.89 13.54
N ARG A 76 -9.32 -15.84 12.60
CA ARG A 76 -8.10 -16.29 11.90
C ARG A 76 -7.69 -15.22 10.89
N PRO A 77 -6.52 -14.58 11.05
CA PRO A 77 -6.08 -13.51 10.16
C PRO A 77 -6.06 -13.92 8.69
N PHE A 78 -5.63 -15.15 8.38
CA PHE A 78 -5.57 -15.62 6.99
C PHE A 78 -6.94 -15.60 6.27
N TYR A 79 -8.00 -16.11 6.91
CA TYR A 79 -9.34 -16.09 6.31
C TYR A 79 -9.92 -14.67 6.22
N LEU A 80 -9.54 -13.77 7.13
CA LEU A 80 -9.85 -12.35 6.99
C LEU A 80 -9.12 -11.73 5.80
N GLY A 81 -7.83 -12.03 5.65
CA GLY A 81 -7.03 -11.62 4.51
C GLY A 81 -7.66 -12.06 3.19
N ILE A 82 -8.17 -13.30 3.11
CA ILE A 82 -8.90 -13.80 1.94
C ILE A 82 -10.19 -13.00 1.70
N ALA A 83 -11.02 -12.84 2.74
CA ALA A 83 -12.28 -12.09 2.63
C ALA A 83 -12.08 -10.63 2.18
N ILE A 84 -10.98 -10.00 2.60
CA ILE A 84 -10.60 -8.64 2.22
C ILE A 84 -10.05 -8.60 0.78
N SER A 85 -9.12 -9.48 0.46
CA SER A 85 -8.35 -9.38 -0.79
C SER A 85 -9.13 -9.83 -2.03
N ILE A 86 -10.05 -10.79 -1.92
CA ILE A 86 -10.81 -11.32 -3.07
C ILE A 86 -11.55 -10.20 -3.83
N PRO A 87 -12.40 -9.36 -3.18
CA PRO A 87 -13.05 -8.25 -3.89
C PRO A 87 -12.07 -7.24 -4.48
N LEU A 88 -10.90 -7.06 -3.85
CA LEU A 88 -9.93 -6.05 -4.25
C LEU A 88 -9.12 -6.47 -5.48
N ILE A 89 -9.16 -7.73 -5.92
CA ILE A 89 -8.53 -8.16 -7.18
C ILE A 89 -9.09 -7.36 -8.36
N ILE A 90 -10.38 -7.03 -8.32
CA ILE A 90 -11.06 -6.26 -9.37
C ILE A 90 -11.08 -4.74 -9.11
N SER A 91 -10.37 -4.25 -8.09
CA SER A 91 -10.32 -2.81 -7.79
C SER A 91 -9.47 -2.03 -8.78
N TYR A 92 -9.79 -0.75 -8.99
CA TYR A 92 -9.01 0.20 -9.76
C TYR A 92 -8.03 0.98 -8.85
N PRO A 93 -6.76 1.18 -9.25
CA PRO A 93 -5.79 1.95 -8.45
C PRO A 93 -6.10 3.46 -8.56
N PHE A 94 -7.04 3.93 -7.76
CA PHE A 94 -7.66 5.25 -7.94
C PHE A 94 -6.89 6.42 -7.29
N LEU A 95 -5.98 6.13 -6.37
CA LEU A 95 -5.19 7.15 -5.66
C LEU A 95 -3.73 7.23 -6.17
N SER A 96 -3.33 6.30 -7.05
CA SER A 96 -1.98 6.26 -7.62
C SER A 96 -2.00 5.80 -9.07
N ARG A 97 -1.04 6.30 -9.85
CA ARG A 97 -0.86 5.92 -11.26
C ARG A 97 0.23 4.85 -11.44
N ASP A 98 0.93 4.47 -10.38
CA ASP A 98 2.12 3.61 -10.46
C ASP A 98 1.82 2.22 -11.00
N PHE A 99 0.65 1.65 -10.65
CA PHE A 99 0.27 0.29 -11.05
C PHE A 99 0.37 0.05 -12.56
N PHE A 100 -0.14 0.99 -13.37
CA PHE A 100 -0.06 0.89 -14.83
C PHE A 100 1.37 1.02 -15.36
N ASN A 101 2.23 1.78 -14.67
CA ASN A 101 3.64 1.87 -15.02
C ASN A 101 4.37 0.57 -14.72
N TYR A 102 4.10 -0.10 -13.59
CA TYR A 102 4.66 -1.42 -13.31
C TYR A 102 4.31 -2.44 -14.39
N MET A 103 3.07 -2.40 -14.87
CA MET A 103 2.63 -3.28 -15.95
C MET A 103 3.36 -2.98 -17.26
N PHE A 104 3.50 -1.70 -17.62
CA PHE A 104 4.18 -1.31 -18.85
C PHE A 104 5.69 -1.58 -18.79
N ASP A 105 6.33 -1.30 -17.65
CA ASP A 105 7.75 -1.56 -17.40
C ASP A 105 8.09 -3.05 -17.62
N ALA A 106 7.24 -3.96 -17.13
CA ALA A 106 7.39 -5.39 -17.39
C ALA A 106 7.06 -5.75 -18.85
N ARG A 107 6.09 -5.08 -19.47
CA ARG A 107 5.71 -5.28 -20.88
C ARG A 107 6.83 -4.90 -21.85
N ILE A 108 7.64 -3.89 -21.54
CA ILE A 108 8.85 -3.57 -22.32
C ILE A 108 9.75 -4.81 -22.45
N VAL A 109 9.86 -5.61 -21.41
CA VAL A 109 10.60 -6.88 -21.45
C VAL A 109 9.81 -7.97 -22.17
N THR A 110 8.59 -8.26 -21.72
CA THR A 110 7.88 -9.49 -22.14
C THR A 110 7.22 -9.41 -23.51
N PHE A 111 6.87 -8.22 -23.98
CA PHE A 111 6.20 -7.99 -25.27
C PHE A 111 7.17 -7.40 -26.31
N TYR A 112 7.96 -6.41 -25.90
CA TYR A 112 8.89 -5.73 -26.82
C TYR A 112 10.30 -6.37 -26.85
N ASN A 113 10.63 -7.26 -25.92
CA ASN A 113 11.98 -7.84 -25.76
C ASN A 113 13.07 -6.77 -25.60
N GLN A 114 12.74 -5.68 -24.91
CA GLN A 114 13.62 -4.53 -24.67
C GLN A 114 13.92 -4.36 -23.17
N ASN A 115 14.86 -3.44 -22.87
CA ASN A 115 15.29 -3.17 -21.51
C ASN A 115 14.61 -1.90 -20.92
N PRO A 116 13.77 -2.02 -19.88
CA PRO A 116 13.07 -0.88 -19.28
C PRO A 116 13.98 0.05 -18.45
N TYR A 117 15.23 -0.35 -18.18
CA TYR A 117 16.23 0.56 -17.61
C TYR A 117 16.78 1.54 -18.64
N LEU A 118 16.64 1.25 -19.94
CA LEU A 118 17.15 2.07 -21.04
C LEU A 118 16.01 2.76 -21.81
N LEU A 119 14.86 2.09 -21.93
CA LEU A 119 13.70 2.60 -22.66
C LEU A 119 12.55 2.95 -21.71
N LYS A 120 11.80 3.97 -22.10
CA LYS A 120 10.61 4.47 -21.42
C LYS A 120 9.36 4.14 -22.24
N ALA A 121 8.18 4.31 -21.65
CA ALA A 121 6.92 4.00 -22.35
C ALA A 121 6.72 4.83 -23.62
N LEU A 122 7.16 6.09 -23.63
CA LEU A 122 7.09 6.97 -24.81
C LEU A 122 7.91 6.49 -26.02
N ASP A 123 8.85 5.56 -25.84
CA ASP A 123 9.62 5.00 -26.96
C ASP A 123 8.79 3.99 -27.78
N PHE A 124 7.56 3.70 -27.35
CA PHE A 124 6.60 2.80 -28.01
C PHE A 124 5.29 3.54 -28.36
N PRO A 125 5.32 4.60 -29.21
CA PRO A 125 4.20 5.52 -29.41
C PRO A 125 2.92 4.88 -29.98
N ASN A 126 3.04 3.73 -30.63
CA ASN A 126 1.90 2.98 -31.19
C ASN A 126 1.19 2.10 -30.15
N ASP A 127 1.69 1.99 -28.91
CA ASP A 127 1.05 1.17 -27.88
C ASP A 127 -0.20 1.86 -27.32
N HIS A 128 -1.35 1.21 -27.45
CA HIS A 128 -2.62 1.74 -26.97
C HIS A 128 -2.70 1.91 -25.45
N TRP A 129 -1.79 1.32 -24.66
CA TRP A 129 -1.80 1.50 -23.20
C TRP A 129 -1.40 2.90 -22.77
N LEU A 130 -0.70 3.65 -23.64
CA LEU A 130 -0.25 5.01 -23.36
C LEU A 130 -1.41 5.99 -23.08
N ARG A 131 -2.61 5.74 -23.60
CA ARG A 131 -3.78 6.64 -23.52
C ARG A 131 -4.28 6.95 -22.11
N PHE A 132 -3.98 6.10 -21.13
CA PHE A 132 -4.37 6.25 -19.72
C PHE A 132 -3.17 6.33 -18.76
N MET A 133 -1.95 6.18 -19.29
CA MET A 133 -0.72 6.23 -18.49
C MET A 133 -0.28 7.67 -18.25
N HIS A 134 0.50 7.86 -17.18
CA HIS A 134 0.93 9.20 -16.74
C HIS A 134 2.46 9.32 -16.69
N TRP A 135 3.15 8.37 -16.04
CA TRP A 135 4.62 8.37 -15.94
C TRP A 135 5.31 7.77 -17.18
N THR A 136 4.89 8.19 -18.37
CA THR A 136 5.36 7.62 -19.64
C THR A 136 6.78 8.07 -20.04
N HIS A 137 7.27 9.14 -19.41
CA HIS A 137 8.52 9.81 -19.77
C HIS A 137 9.76 9.29 -19.03
N ARG A 138 9.61 8.46 -18.00
CA ARG A 138 10.72 7.93 -17.19
C ARG A 138 11.07 6.49 -17.56
N THR A 139 12.33 6.12 -17.37
CA THR A 139 12.76 4.72 -17.35
C THR A 139 12.43 4.07 -16.01
N TYR A 140 12.70 2.77 -15.88
CA TYR A 140 12.45 1.98 -14.69
C TYR A 140 13.29 2.45 -13.47
N PRO A 141 12.65 2.92 -12.37
CA PRO A 141 13.34 3.53 -11.23
C PRO A 141 13.49 2.56 -10.05
N TYR A 142 13.00 1.33 -10.16
CA TYR A 142 12.99 0.36 -9.07
C TYR A 142 14.15 -0.64 -9.19
N GLY A 143 14.40 -1.40 -8.12
CA GLY A 143 15.44 -2.41 -8.15
C GLY A 143 15.05 -3.68 -8.96
N PRO A 144 16.04 -4.53 -9.29
CA PRO A 144 15.87 -5.66 -10.20
C PRO A 144 14.94 -6.75 -9.66
N THR A 145 14.82 -6.92 -8.34
CA THR A 145 13.94 -7.93 -7.76
C THR A 145 12.49 -7.67 -8.15
N PHE A 146 12.06 -6.41 -8.12
CA PHE A 146 10.68 -6.07 -8.45
C PHE A 146 10.37 -6.34 -9.92
N LEU A 147 11.32 -6.01 -10.81
CA LEU A 147 11.17 -6.28 -12.24
C LEU A 147 10.96 -7.77 -12.47
N LEU A 148 11.84 -8.63 -11.93
CA LEU A 148 11.75 -10.09 -12.04
C LEU A 148 10.40 -10.64 -11.55
N ILE A 149 9.88 -10.11 -10.43
CA ILE A 149 8.55 -10.48 -9.92
C ILE A 149 7.45 -10.10 -10.92
N THR A 150 7.51 -8.90 -11.49
CA THR A 150 6.49 -8.40 -12.44
C THR A 150 6.58 -9.02 -13.84
N LEU A 151 7.69 -9.66 -14.22
CA LEU A 151 7.80 -10.39 -15.48
C LEU A 151 6.82 -11.57 -15.54
N VAL A 152 6.59 -12.26 -14.41
CA VAL A 152 5.69 -13.42 -14.34
C VAL A 152 4.24 -13.05 -14.73
N PRO A 153 3.56 -12.11 -14.05
CA PRO A 153 2.21 -11.75 -14.43
C PRO A 153 2.16 -11.10 -15.81
N SER A 154 3.18 -10.33 -16.22
CA SER A 154 3.23 -9.73 -17.56
C SER A 154 3.31 -10.77 -18.67
N PHE A 155 4.16 -11.79 -18.52
CA PHE A 155 4.29 -12.90 -19.47
C PHE A 155 2.99 -13.69 -19.59
N LEU A 156 2.38 -14.05 -18.45
CA LEU A 156 1.11 -14.79 -18.42
C LEU A 156 -0.07 -14.02 -19.03
N SER A 157 0.07 -12.70 -19.18
CA SER A 157 -0.99 -11.85 -19.73
C SER A 157 -1.10 -11.89 -21.24
N PHE A 158 -0.11 -12.45 -21.94
CA PHE A 158 -0.05 -12.50 -23.41
C PHE A 158 -0.28 -11.14 -24.07
N GLY A 159 0.23 -10.07 -23.45
CA GLY A 159 0.06 -8.69 -23.91
C GLY A 159 -1.35 -8.11 -23.80
N LYS A 160 -2.32 -8.82 -23.18
CA LYS A 160 -3.70 -8.34 -22.99
C LYS A 160 -3.84 -7.54 -21.70
N LEU A 161 -4.43 -6.33 -21.80
CA LEU A 161 -4.57 -5.40 -20.67
C LEU A 161 -5.32 -5.99 -19.48
N LEU A 162 -6.51 -6.56 -19.72
CA LEU A 162 -7.35 -7.11 -18.65
C LEU A 162 -6.68 -8.26 -17.90
N LEU A 163 -6.02 -9.17 -18.62
CA LEU A 163 -5.25 -10.26 -17.99
C LEU A 163 -4.07 -9.70 -17.17
N SER A 164 -3.40 -8.67 -17.68
CA SER A 164 -2.33 -8.00 -16.95
C SER A 164 -2.80 -7.35 -15.67
N ILE A 165 -3.95 -6.69 -15.66
CA ILE A 165 -4.52 -6.14 -14.43
C ILE A 165 -4.77 -7.27 -13.42
N ILE A 166 -5.43 -8.36 -13.85
CA ILE A 166 -5.78 -9.48 -12.96
C ILE A 166 -4.54 -10.18 -12.40
N PHE A 167 -3.57 -10.56 -13.23
CA PHE A 167 -2.40 -11.30 -12.77
C PHE A 167 -1.46 -10.45 -11.91
N PHE A 168 -1.32 -9.14 -12.19
CA PHE A 168 -0.61 -8.25 -11.29
C PHE A 168 -1.34 -8.14 -9.94
N LYS A 169 -2.67 -7.95 -9.92
CA LYS A 169 -3.45 -7.91 -8.67
C LYS A 169 -3.30 -9.20 -7.85
N ILE A 170 -3.38 -10.36 -8.50
CA ILE A 170 -3.15 -11.67 -7.86
C ILE A 170 -1.76 -11.76 -7.26
N THR A 171 -0.74 -11.19 -7.91
CA THR A 171 0.64 -11.18 -7.38
C THR A 171 0.70 -10.46 -6.02
N TRP A 172 0.11 -9.26 -5.90
CA TRP A 172 0.09 -8.52 -4.63
C TRP A 172 -0.69 -9.28 -3.54
N VAL A 173 -1.87 -9.82 -3.90
CA VAL A 173 -2.69 -10.61 -2.99
C VAL A 173 -1.93 -11.85 -2.50
N SER A 174 -1.15 -12.50 -3.37
CA SER A 174 -0.37 -13.69 -3.02
C SER A 174 0.71 -13.40 -1.98
N PHE A 175 1.48 -12.31 -2.16
CA PHE A 175 2.47 -11.88 -1.18
C PHE A 175 1.84 -11.50 0.16
N TYR A 176 0.73 -10.76 0.11
CA TYR A 176 -0.04 -10.36 1.29
C TYR A 176 -0.56 -11.57 2.09
N LEU A 177 -1.22 -12.53 1.43
CA LEU A 177 -1.73 -13.74 2.07
C LEU A 177 -0.61 -14.64 2.60
N ALA A 178 0.51 -14.76 1.87
CA ALA A 178 1.67 -15.51 2.32
C ALA A 178 2.29 -14.91 3.59
N ALA A 179 2.42 -13.59 3.66
CA ALA A 179 2.91 -12.90 4.85
C ALA A 179 1.97 -13.12 6.04
N ILE A 180 0.65 -12.99 5.86
CA ILE A 180 -0.33 -13.26 6.93
C ILE A 180 -0.22 -14.70 7.43
N TRP A 181 -0.23 -15.68 6.51
CA TRP A 181 -0.19 -17.10 6.85
C TRP A 181 1.08 -17.49 7.61
N ILE A 182 2.22 -16.90 7.25
CA ILE A 182 3.49 -17.17 7.94
C ILE A 182 3.53 -16.50 9.31
N VAL A 183 3.10 -15.24 9.41
CA VAL A 183 3.18 -14.46 10.65
C VAL A 183 2.14 -14.89 11.68
N GLU A 184 0.93 -15.28 11.26
CA GLU A 184 -0.14 -15.68 12.19
C GLU A 184 0.23 -16.90 13.05
N LYS A 185 1.19 -17.72 12.61
CA LYS A 185 1.67 -18.91 13.33
C LYS A 185 2.32 -18.59 14.68
N LYS A 186 2.93 -17.39 14.81
CA LYS A 186 3.62 -16.95 16.03
C LYS A 186 3.07 -15.63 16.58
N HIS A 187 2.64 -14.72 15.71
CA HIS A 187 2.20 -13.38 16.07
C HIS A 187 0.80 -13.11 15.53
N LYS A 188 -0.20 -13.83 16.04
CA LYS A 188 -1.59 -13.77 15.55
C LYS A 188 -2.20 -12.35 15.66
N ASP A 189 -1.94 -11.64 16.75
CA ASP A 189 -2.40 -10.24 16.94
C ASP A 189 -1.86 -9.32 15.85
N PHE A 190 -0.56 -9.42 15.56
CA PHE A 190 0.08 -8.59 14.55
C PHE A 190 -0.36 -8.97 13.14
N ALA A 191 -0.50 -10.28 12.86
CA ALA A 191 -1.08 -10.73 11.59
C ALA A 191 -2.51 -10.21 11.40
N LEU A 192 -3.31 -10.14 12.47
CA LEU A 192 -4.64 -9.52 12.44
C LEU A 192 -4.54 -8.02 12.17
N PHE A 193 -3.66 -7.29 12.87
CA PHE A 193 -3.42 -5.86 12.66
C PHE A 193 -3.01 -5.56 11.22
N PHE A 194 -2.05 -6.32 10.68
CA PHE A 194 -1.58 -6.21 9.30
C PHE A 194 -2.70 -6.48 8.30
N ALA A 195 -3.44 -7.59 8.47
CA ALA A 195 -4.51 -7.98 7.56
C ALA A 195 -5.66 -6.97 7.52
N THR A 196 -5.89 -6.25 8.63
CA THR A 196 -7.01 -5.33 8.76
C THR A 196 -6.62 -3.86 8.63
N SER A 197 -5.33 -3.57 8.37
CA SER A 197 -4.80 -2.21 8.30
C SER A 197 -5.35 -1.47 7.07
N PRO A 198 -6.08 -0.35 7.25
CA PRO A 198 -6.56 0.45 6.13
C PRO A 198 -5.42 0.95 5.25
N LEU A 199 -4.24 1.25 5.80
CA LEU A 199 -3.06 1.62 5.01
C LEU A 199 -2.64 0.49 4.07
N VAL A 200 -2.57 -0.74 4.58
CA VAL A 200 -2.21 -1.93 3.78
C VAL A 200 -3.26 -2.21 2.71
N ILE A 201 -4.54 -2.02 3.05
CA ILE A 201 -5.66 -2.24 2.13
C ILE A 201 -5.64 -1.21 0.99
N PHE A 202 -5.63 0.09 1.30
CA PHE A 202 -5.68 1.14 0.29
C PHE A 202 -4.37 1.23 -0.50
N GLU A 203 -3.22 1.38 0.15
CA GLU A 203 -1.95 1.57 -0.54
C GLU A 203 -1.40 0.26 -1.13
N GLY A 204 -1.61 -0.84 -0.43
CA GLY A 204 -1.07 -2.13 -0.82
C GLY A 204 -1.97 -2.93 -1.76
N LEU A 205 -3.28 -3.03 -1.50
CA LEU A 205 -4.16 -3.91 -2.29
C LEU A 205 -4.94 -3.18 -3.37
N ILE A 206 -5.41 -1.95 -3.09
CA ILE A 206 -6.16 -1.15 -4.07
C ILE A 206 -5.21 -0.44 -5.05
N ASN A 207 -4.24 0.31 -4.53
CA ASN A 207 -3.28 1.07 -5.35
C ASN A 207 -2.06 0.25 -5.78
N ASN A 208 -1.82 -0.89 -5.14
CA ASN A 208 -0.76 -1.84 -5.47
C ASN A 208 0.64 -1.24 -5.50
N HIS A 209 0.97 -0.39 -4.53
CA HIS A 209 2.36 0.05 -4.38
C HIS A 209 3.28 -1.15 -4.13
N ASN A 210 4.43 -1.16 -4.80
CA ASN A 210 5.42 -2.24 -4.69
C ASN A 210 5.98 -2.40 -3.27
N ASP A 211 5.90 -1.35 -2.45
CA ASP A 211 6.13 -1.35 -1.02
C ASP A 211 5.47 -2.53 -0.32
N LEU A 212 4.24 -2.92 -0.69
CA LEU A 212 3.54 -4.06 -0.07
C LEU A 212 4.35 -5.37 -0.21
N ILE A 213 4.85 -5.64 -1.42
CA ILE A 213 5.64 -6.85 -1.69
C ILE A 213 6.95 -6.81 -0.90
N ALA A 214 7.61 -5.65 -0.88
CA ALA A 214 8.85 -5.45 -0.13
C ALA A 214 8.65 -5.74 1.37
N ILE A 215 7.59 -5.21 1.99
CA ILE A 215 7.32 -5.43 3.42
C ILE A 215 6.85 -6.86 3.71
N CYS A 216 6.15 -7.52 2.79
CA CYS A 216 5.77 -8.93 2.93
C CYS A 216 7.01 -9.83 2.96
N LEU A 217 7.98 -9.59 2.08
CA LEU A 217 9.28 -10.29 2.09
C LEU A 217 10.02 -10.07 3.42
N ILE A 218 10.03 -8.84 3.94
CA ILE A 218 10.60 -8.55 5.26
C ILE A 218 9.89 -9.34 6.35
N MET A 219 8.56 -9.31 6.41
CA MET A 219 7.81 -10.00 7.46
C MET A 219 8.05 -11.51 7.44
N ILE A 220 8.09 -12.13 6.25
CA ILE A 220 8.42 -13.55 6.09
C ILE A 220 9.88 -13.81 6.49
N GLY A 221 10.80 -12.92 6.13
CA GLY A 221 12.22 -12.99 6.48
C GLY A 221 12.47 -12.89 7.99
N MET A 222 11.76 -11.99 8.67
CA MET A 222 11.76 -11.86 10.12
C MET A 222 11.30 -13.16 10.77
N MET A 223 10.20 -13.76 10.31
CA MET A 223 9.76 -15.07 10.81
C MET A 223 10.81 -16.16 10.61
N ALA A 224 11.52 -16.16 9.48
CA ALA A 224 12.62 -17.12 9.25
C ALA A 224 13.78 -16.91 10.24
N ILE A 225 14.21 -15.67 10.49
CA ILE A 225 15.25 -15.33 11.49
C ILE A 225 14.82 -15.76 12.88
N PHE A 226 13.56 -15.51 13.25
CA PHE A 226 13.01 -15.84 14.56
C PHE A 226 12.95 -17.35 14.80
N HIS A 227 12.89 -18.15 13.72
CA HIS A 227 13.01 -19.61 13.75
C HIS A 227 14.44 -20.12 13.50
N LYS A 228 15.46 -19.28 13.73
CA LYS A 228 16.89 -19.59 13.56
C LYS A 228 17.31 -19.94 12.11
N LYS A 229 16.47 -19.71 11.09
CA LYS A 229 16.77 -19.91 9.67
C LYS A 229 17.37 -18.64 9.04
N LYS A 230 18.52 -18.19 9.55
CA LYS A 230 19.12 -16.89 9.22
C LYS A 230 19.34 -16.67 7.72
N ILE A 231 19.92 -17.65 7.02
CA ILE A 231 20.21 -17.55 5.57
C ILE A 231 18.94 -17.22 4.78
N LYS A 232 17.84 -17.94 5.03
CA LYS A 232 16.56 -17.70 4.35
C LYS A 232 16.00 -16.30 4.67
N GLY A 233 16.12 -15.86 5.91
CA GLY A 233 15.65 -14.53 6.31
C GLY A 233 16.45 -13.40 5.65
N TYR A 234 17.78 -13.48 5.67
CA TYR A 234 18.63 -12.51 5.00
C TYR A 234 18.43 -12.49 3.49
N LEU A 235 18.26 -13.65 2.85
CA LEU A 235 17.92 -13.71 1.43
C LEU A 235 16.64 -12.92 1.12
N LEU A 236 15.58 -13.10 1.92
CA LEU A 236 14.33 -12.36 1.76
C LEU A 236 14.50 -10.85 2.01
N PHE A 237 15.37 -10.45 2.94
CA PHE A 237 15.70 -9.04 3.15
C PHE A 237 16.45 -8.45 1.95
N PHE A 238 17.45 -9.15 1.41
CA PHE A 238 18.14 -8.68 0.19
C PHE A 238 17.21 -8.59 -1.01
N LEU A 239 16.26 -9.53 -1.15
CA LEU A 239 15.21 -9.43 -2.17
C LEU A 239 14.36 -8.18 -1.97
N SER A 240 13.97 -7.85 -0.73
CA SER A 240 13.24 -6.62 -0.39
C SER A 240 14.04 -5.34 -0.70
N VAL A 241 15.33 -5.32 -0.36
CA VAL A 241 16.26 -4.22 -0.71
C VAL A 241 16.34 -4.04 -2.22
N GLY A 242 16.38 -5.14 -2.97
CA GLY A 242 16.34 -5.14 -4.44
C GLY A 242 14.98 -4.78 -5.03
N ILE A 243 13.93 -4.54 -4.23
CA ILE A 243 12.71 -3.85 -4.66
C ILE A 243 12.85 -2.36 -4.38
N LYS A 244 13.19 -2.02 -3.13
CA LYS A 244 13.31 -0.65 -2.64
C LYS A 244 14.42 -0.54 -1.61
N TYR A 245 15.47 0.21 -1.93
CA TYR A 245 16.64 0.38 -1.06
C TYR A 245 16.31 0.94 0.33
N PHE A 246 15.17 1.62 0.46
CA PHE A 246 14.62 2.09 1.74
C PHE A 246 14.51 1.00 2.80
N THR A 247 14.39 -0.27 2.39
CA THR A 247 14.25 -1.41 3.30
C THR A 247 15.58 -1.92 3.89
N LEU A 248 16.72 -1.36 3.49
CA LEU A 248 18.07 -1.77 3.95
C LEU A 248 18.22 -1.87 5.48
N PRO A 249 17.66 -0.96 6.30
CA PRO A 249 17.77 -1.06 7.76
C PRO A 249 17.26 -2.39 8.34
N TYR A 250 16.34 -3.08 7.66
CA TYR A 250 15.80 -4.36 8.13
C TYR A 250 16.85 -5.48 8.18
N LEU A 251 18.00 -5.35 7.51
CA LEU A 251 19.12 -6.29 7.68
C LEU A 251 19.60 -6.40 9.14
N PHE A 252 19.37 -5.38 9.96
CA PHE A 252 19.79 -5.37 11.36
C PHE A 252 18.71 -5.84 12.33
N VAL A 253 17.47 -6.10 11.88
CA VAL A 253 16.35 -6.44 12.78
C VAL A 253 16.58 -7.77 13.50
N GLN A 254 16.18 -7.84 14.77
CA GLN A 254 16.33 -9.05 15.60
C GLN A 254 15.08 -9.31 16.45
N ASP A 255 14.85 -10.57 16.86
CA ASP A 255 13.67 -10.96 17.66
C ASP A 255 13.69 -10.25 19.04
N LYS A 256 14.80 -10.34 19.78
CA LYS A 256 14.89 -9.95 21.19
C LYS A 256 15.93 -8.85 21.48
N ALA A 257 16.22 -7.97 20.53
CA ALA A 257 17.20 -6.88 20.71
C ALA A 257 16.58 -5.49 20.56
N LYS A 258 15.91 -5.01 21.62
CA LYS A 258 15.17 -3.73 21.62
C LYS A 258 15.99 -2.54 21.13
N ARG A 259 17.24 -2.40 21.58
CA ARG A 259 18.13 -1.28 21.17
C ARG A 259 18.43 -1.30 19.67
N ILE A 260 18.65 -2.50 19.11
CA ILE A 260 18.92 -2.66 17.66
C ILE A 260 17.65 -2.37 16.86
N ASN A 261 16.50 -2.87 17.31
CA ASN A 261 15.23 -2.61 16.62
C ASN A 261 14.83 -1.12 16.68
N LEU A 262 15.16 -0.42 17.76
CA LEU A 262 15.02 1.04 17.83
C LEU A 262 15.96 1.74 16.84
N PHE A 263 17.22 1.29 16.71
CA PHE A 263 18.11 1.81 15.68
C PHE A 263 17.53 1.61 14.27
N VAL A 264 16.98 0.43 13.96
CA VAL A 264 16.29 0.18 12.68
C VAL A 264 15.12 1.15 12.48
N PHE A 265 14.29 1.35 13.50
CA PHE A 265 13.18 2.31 13.46
C PHE A 265 13.67 3.74 13.16
N TRP A 266 14.71 4.21 13.85
CA TRP A 266 15.27 5.56 13.63
C TRP A 266 15.92 5.70 12.26
N ALA A 267 16.56 4.66 11.75
CA ALA A 267 17.12 4.65 10.39
C ALA A 267 16.01 4.76 9.32
N LEU A 268 14.90 4.03 9.50
CA LEU A 268 13.72 4.16 8.64
C LEU A 268 13.12 5.57 8.74
N LEU A 269 13.03 6.13 9.95
CA LEU A 269 12.52 7.49 10.16
C LEU A 269 13.42 8.54 9.50
N ALA A 270 14.74 8.42 9.61
CA ALA A 270 15.68 9.33 8.96
C ALA A 270 15.54 9.28 7.43
N GLY A 271 15.45 8.07 6.85
CA GLY A 271 15.18 7.90 5.43
C GLY A 271 13.82 8.49 5.02
N PHE A 272 12.78 8.27 5.83
CA PHE A 272 11.44 8.79 5.58
C PHE A 272 11.43 10.32 5.57
N THR A 273 12.08 10.95 6.56
CA THR A 273 12.24 12.40 6.63
C THR A 273 13.02 12.93 5.44
N TYR A 274 14.13 12.27 5.04
CA TYR A 274 14.92 12.68 3.88
C TYR A 274 14.08 12.67 2.59
N ILE A 275 13.37 11.58 2.31
CA ILE A 275 12.49 11.49 1.13
C ILE A 275 11.34 12.49 1.25
N GLY A 276 10.77 12.65 2.44
CA GLY A 276 9.69 13.59 2.70
C GLY A 276 10.08 15.04 2.43
N VAL A 277 11.30 15.45 2.78
CA VAL A 277 11.84 16.80 2.51
C VAL A 277 12.20 16.98 1.04
N THR A 278 12.76 15.96 0.38
CA THR A 278 13.27 16.08 -1.00
C THR A 278 12.22 15.85 -2.07
N GLN A 279 11.23 15.01 -1.82
CA GLN A 279 10.21 14.58 -2.81
C GLN A 279 8.77 14.79 -2.33
N GLY A 280 8.58 15.27 -1.10
CA GLY A 280 7.27 15.31 -0.45
C GLY A 280 6.87 13.96 0.14
N ILE A 281 6.11 14.00 1.24
CA ILE A 281 5.63 12.77 1.89
C ILE A 281 4.47 12.19 1.08
N GLN A 282 4.56 10.90 0.79
CA GLN A 282 3.49 10.13 0.16
C GLN A 282 2.93 9.08 1.13
N PRO A 283 1.61 8.81 1.12
CA PRO A 283 1.00 7.89 2.09
C PRO A 283 1.59 6.49 2.11
N TRP A 284 1.90 5.90 0.95
CA TRP A 284 2.47 4.55 0.86
C TRP A 284 3.87 4.42 1.47
N TYR A 285 4.61 5.51 1.68
CA TYR A 285 5.92 5.44 2.37
C TYR A 285 5.79 4.85 3.78
N LEU A 286 4.64 5.07 4.43
CA LEU A 286 4.38 4.58 5.77
C LEU A 286 4.25 3.04 5.82
N LEU A 287 3.96 2.37 4.69
CA LEU A 287 3.95 0.90 4.62
C LEU A 287 5.29 0.31 5.10
N ASN A 288 6.41 0.98 4.83
CA ASN A 288 7.74 0.52 5.21
C ASN A 288 7.97 0.46 6.72
N PHE A 289 7.09 1.03 7.56
CA PHE A 289 7.15 0.89 9.01
C PHE A 289 6.33 -0.28 9.53
N VAL A 290 5.48 -0.91 8.71
CA VAL A 290 4.64 -2.04 9.14
C VAL A 290 5.48 -3.18 9.74
N PRO A 291 6.55 -3.68 9.11
CA PRO A 291 7.28 -4.83 9.67
C PRO A 291 7.97 -4.54 11.00
N ILE A 292 8.38 -3.30 11.28
CA ILE A 292 9.11 -3.00 12.53
C ILE A 292 8.17 -3.04 13.74
N LEU A 293 6.87 -2.77 13.54
CA LEU A 293 5.84 -2.88 14.59
C LEU A 293 5.73 -4.28 15.20
N LEU A 294 6.11 -5.32 14.46
CA LEU A 294 6.18 -6.70 14.96
C LEU A 294 7.11 -6.85 16.18
N VAL A 295 8.14 -6.00 16.29
CA VAL A 295 9.10 -5.95 17.39
C VAL A 295 9.05 -4.65 18.20
N THR A 296 8.17 -3.72 17.85
CA THR A 296 7.90 -2.46 18.56
C THR A 296 6.40 -2.25 18.71
N LYS A 297 5.71 -3.21 19.33
CA LYS A 297 4.23 -3.25 19.44
C LYS A 297 3.67 -1.99 20.12
N GLU A 298 4.43 -1.37 21.02
CA GLU A 298 4.04 -0.11 21.67
C GLU A 298 3.76 1.05 20.70
N MET A 299 4.29 0.98 19.47
CA MET A 299 4.12 2.01 18.45
C MET A 299 2.88 1.80 17.56
N GLU A 300 2.17 0.68 17.66
CA GLU A 300 1.00 0.37 16.79
C GLU A 300 -0.07 1.47 16.83
N GLY A 301 -0.36 2.04 17.99
CA GLY A 301 -1.35 3.11 18.14
C GLY A 301 -0.93 4.41 17.46
N LEU A 302 0.35 4.79 17.56
CA LEU A 302 0.89 5.97 16.89
C LEU A 302 0.93 5.77 15.37
N PHE A 303 1.32 4.57 14.93
CA PHE A 303 1.29 4.20 13.52
C PHE A 303 -0.12 4.22 12.94
N THR A 304 -1.13 3.74 13.69
CA THR A 304 -2.54 3.79 13.26
C THR A 304 -3.01 5.24 13.11
N ALA A 305 -2.64 6.13 14.03
CA ALA A 305 -2.95 7.56 13.91
C ALA A 305 -2.26 8.20 12.71
N ALA A 306 -0.97 7.91 12.49
CA ALA A 306 -0.23 8.37 11.31
C ALA A 306 -0.87 7.87 10.01
N SER A 307 -1.27 6.59 9.98
CA SER A 307 -1.94 5.94 8.84
C SER A 307 -3.26 6.62 8.50
N ALA A 308 -4.07 6.96 9.51
CA ALA A 308 -5.31 7.67 9.32
C ALA A 308 -5.10 9.05 8.70
N GLY A 309 -4.13 9.80 9.21
CA GLY A 309 -3.84 11.14 8.71
C GLY A 309 -3.22 11.16 7.30
N VAL A 310 -2.30 10.23 6.97
CA VAL A 310 -1.77 10.16 5.60
C VAL A 310 -2.81 9.68 4.60
N LEU A 311 -3.71 8.77 4.95
CA LEU A 311 -4.83 8.41 4.05
C LEU A 311 -5.84 9.54 3.92
N LEU A 312 -6.08 10.31 5.00
CA LEU A 312 -6.91 11.51 4.95
C LEU A 312 -6.31 12.57 4.02
N SER A 313 -4.99 12.58 3.80
CA SER A 313 -4.34 13.51 2.86
C SER A 313 -4.77 13.32 1.40
N TYR A 314 -5.50 12.26 1.07
CA TYR A 314 -6.16 12.10 -0.23
C TYR A 314 -7.45 12.91 -0.38
N TYR A 315 -8.02 13.41 0.71
CA TYR A 315 -9.24 14.24 0.70
C TYR A 315 -9.19 15.37 -0.33
N PRO A 316 -8.13 16.21 -0.39
CA PRO A 316 -8.07 17.32 -1.35
C PRO A 316 -8.17 16.85 -2.80
N TYR A 317 -7.55 15.73 -3.15
CA TYR A 317 -7.62 15.17 -4.50
C TYR A 317 -9.01 14.65 -4.86
N VAL A 318 -9.69 13.99 -3.91
CA VAL A 318 -11.07 13.52 -4.12
C VAL A 318 -12.02 14.72 -4.26
N ALA A 319 -11.86 15.74 -3.41
CA ALA A 319 -12.73 16.91 -3.34
C ALA A 319 -12.54 17.91 -4.48
N LEU A 320 -11.29 18.18 -4.86
CA LEU A 320 -10.94 19.26 -5.79
C LEU A 320 -10.39 18.72 -7.12
N GLY A 321 -9.85 17.51 -7.11
CA GLY A 321 -9.27 16.87 -8.29
C GLY A 321 -7.78 17.05 -8.41
N ASP A 322 -7.29 16.69 -9.59
CA ASP A 322 -5.98 17.01 -10.17
C ASP A 322 -4.79 17.25 -9.21
N TRP A 323 -3.83 16.32 -9.25
CA TRP A 323 -2.55 16.45 -8.55
C TRP A 323 -1.60 17.51 -9.12
N THR A 324 -1.93 18.15 -10.25
CA THR A 324 -1.14 19.28 -10.77
C THR A 324 -1.52 20.62 -10.15
N ASN A 325 -2.66 20.68 -9.46
CA ASN A 325 -3.10 21.90 -8.78
C ASN A 325 -2.29 22.14 -7.50
N THR A 326 -1.64 23.31 -7.43
CA THR A 326 -0.81 23.73 -6.29
C THR A 326 -1.59 23.83 -4.98
N GLU A 327 -2.87 24.20 -5.01
CA GLU A 327 -3.73 24.26 -3.81
C GLU A 327 -4.00 22.85 -3.25
N VAL A 328 -4.26 21.88 -4.14
CA VAL A 328 -4.47 20.47 -3.75
C VAL A 328 -3.23 19.91 -3.09
N ILE A 329 -2.05 20.18 -3.65
CA ILE A 329 -0.77 19.80 -3.08
C ILE A 329 -0.55 20.49 -1.72
N ALA A 330 -0.87 21.78 -1.60
CA ALA A 330 -0.73 22.52 -0.36
C ALA A 330 -1.61 21.93 0.75
N TYR A 331 -2.90 21.69 0.49
CA TYR A 331 -3.81 21.06 1.46
C TYR A 331 -3.36 19.66 1.85
N LYS A 332 -2.92 18.84 0.89
CA LYS A 332 -2.35 17.52 1.18
C LYS A 332 -1.17 17.65 2.16
N ASN A 333 -0.21 18.52 1.87
CA ASN A 333 0.97 18.72 2.69
C ASN A 333 0.62 19.26 4.09
N MET A 334 -0.36 20.15 4.21
CA MET A 334 -0.86 20.65 5.50
C MET A 334 -1.47 19.52 6.35
N ILE A 335 -2.31 18.66 5.75
CA ILE A 335 -2.91 17.51 6.45
C ILE A 335 -1.81 16.57 6.94
N VAL A 336 -0.81 16.28 6.10
CA VAL A 336 0.32 15.42 6.48
C VAL A 336 1.13 16.04 7.61
N LEU A 337 1.47 17.34 7.54
CA LEU A 337 2.19 18.03 8.59
C LEU A 337 1.42 18.03 9.91
N ALA A 338 0.13 18.39 9.87
CA ALA A 338 -0.75 18.36 11.05
C ALA A 338 -0.82 16.96 11.67
N THR A 339 -0.88 15.92 10.84
CA THR A 339 -0.87 14.52 11.27
C THR A 339 0.40 14.20 12.05
N PHE A 340 1.59 14.51 11.52
CA PHE A 340 2.83 14.18 12.19
C PHE A 340 3.07 15.03 13.44
N LEU A 341 2.67 16.30 13.45
CA LEU A 341 2.68 17.13 14.67
C LEU A 341 1.77 16.54 15.76
N PHE A 342 0.57 16.09 15.39
CA PHE A 342 -0.34 15.42 16.32
C PHE A 342 0.24 14.11 16.87
N VAL A 343 0.82 13.27 16.01
CA VAL A 343 1.46 12.01 16.41
C VAL A 343 2.63 12.26 17.37
N LEU A 344 3.45 13.29 17.10
CA LEU A 344 4.53 13.71 18.00
C LEU A 344 4.00 14.19 19.35
N LEU A 345 2.96 15.03 19.35
CA LEU A 345 2.32 15.50 20.58
C LEU A 345 1.81 14.32 21.44
N VAL A 346 1.08 13.39 20.83
CA VAL A 346 0.59 12.17 21.52
C VAL A 346 1.74 11.33 22.07
N PHE A 347 2.84 11.20 21.32
CA PHE A 347 4.04 10.49 21.78
C PHE A 347 4.62 11.13 23.05
N PHE A 348 4.80 12.45 23.07
CA PHE A 348 5.33 13.16 24.25
C PHE A 348 4.37 13.10 25.45
N ILE A 349 3.06 13.22 25.24
CA ILE A 349 2.06 13.09 26.32
C ILE A 349 2.12 11.70 26.95
N LYS A 350 2.16 10.63 26.15
CA LYS A 350 2.27 9.26 26.69
C LYS A 350 3.56 9.06 27.47
N LYS A 351 4.69 9.59 26.97
CA LYS A 351 5.98 9.49 27.65
C LYS A 351 5.99 10.21 29.00
N THR A 352 5.41 11.40 29.07
CA THR A 352 5.32 12.18 30.33
C THR A 352 4.37 11.55 31.35
N GLN A 353 3.27 10.92 30.92
CA GLN A 353 2.38 10.18 31.82
C GLN A 353 3.07 8.95 32.44
N LEU A 354 3.88 8.22 31.66
CA LEU A 354 4.67 7.08 32.17
C LEU A 354 5.67 7.51 33.25
N PHE A 355 6.34 8.65 33.10
CA PHE A 355 7.25 9.17 34.13
C PHE A 355 6.54 9.66 35.41
N LYS A 356 5.24 9.95 35.35
CA LYS A 356 4.46 10.30 36.54
C LYS A 356 4.00 9.06 37.32
N SER A 357 3.78 7.92 36.66
CA SER A 357 3.37 6.67 37.32
C SER A 357 4.51 5.90 38.00
N GLU A 358 5.78 6.16 37.63
CA GLU A 358 6.95 5.52 38.27
C GLU A 358 7.40 6.22 39.57
N LYS A 359 6.73 7.31 39.98
CA LYS A 359 7.05 8.10 41.19
C LYS A 359 6.07 7.92 42.35
N VAL A 360 5.24 6.88 42.34
CA VAL A 360 4.26 6.58 43.41
C VAL A 360 4.54 5.23 44.03
#